data_AF-A0ABD5LE69-F1
#
_entry.id   AF-A0ABD5LE69-F1
#
_cell.length_a   1.000
_cell.length_b   1.000
_cell.length_c   1.000
_cell.angle_alpha   90.00
_cell.angle_beta   90.00
_cell.angle_gamma   90.00
#
_symmetry.space_group_name_H-M   'P 1'
#
loop_
_entity.id
_entity.type
_entity.pdbx_description
1 polymer ?
#
loop_
_entity_poly.entity_id
_entity_poly.type
_entity_poly.pdbx_seq_one_letter_code
_entity_poly.pdbx_strand_id
1 'polypeptide(L)'
;MNEVKRVPAASSNPHLLRLLRCIAAGAAEISQEGGDIVLHRARAGHPPLRFPAATVRLAVSSGLAEQRENTLFAAPPLASYLKRAMVKDRDEVFQEQHRDMQTVVVDVDDAKQPARRNLNTSPLTSVSRLKERDGTVFFPADALAAGERLAADFHRGHLNPKVTATWEPRVASRTKGEAGGALDLTEAAMAARARFSRAADAMGPELSGVAIDVCCFEKGLETVERERQWPARSAKLLLRAALLALARHYAPPAVRARGNNHHWGDADYRPSMTTAVTAG
;
A
#
# COMPACT_ATOMS: atom_id res chain seq x y z
N MET A 1 -13.28 36.48 28.22
CA MET A 1 -14.35 35.55 28.67
C MET A 1 -14.65 34.63 27.49
N ASN A 2 -13.86 33.57 27.31
CA ASN A 2 -14.00 32.66 26.18
C ASN A 2 -14.89 31.49 26.61
N GLU A 3 -16.12 31.47 26.11
CA GLU A 3 -17.01 30.33 26.24
C GLU A 3 -16.43 29.14 25.48
N VAL A 4 -15.85 28.20 26.23
CA VAL A 4 -15.52 26.88 25.72
C VAL A 4 -16.85 26.16 25.50
N LYS A 5 -17.35 26.20 24.25
CA LYS A 5 -18.47 25.37 23.80
C LYS A 5 -18.04 23.90 23.90
N ARG A 6 -18.23 23.29 25.07
CA ARG A 6 -18.08 21.83 25.27
C ARG A 6 -19.15 21.16 24.42
N VAL A 7 -18.75 20.68 23.25
CA VAL A 7 -19.53 19.72 22.47
C VAL A 7 -19.59 18.42 23.28
N PRO A 8 -20.77 17.85 23.56
CA PRO A 8 -20.87 16.67 24.40
C PRO A 8 -20.13 15.49 23.76
N ALA A 9 -19.26 14.85 24.54
CA ALA A 9 -18.63 13.59 24.17
C ALA A 9 -19.74 12.55 23.97
N ALA A 10 -19.84 11.97 22.77
CA ALA A 10 -20.64 10.78 22.56
C ALA A 10 -19.98 9.64 23.36
N SER A 11 -20.38 9.47 24.61
CA SER A 11 -19.95 8.35 25.43
C SER A 11 -20.47 7.07 24.78
N SER A 12 -19.55 6.23 24.32
CA SER A 12 -19.85 4.94 23.73
C SER A 12 -20.65 4.12 24.75
N ASN A 13 -21.93 3.85 24.47
CA ASN A 13 -22.77 3.09 25.40
C ASN A 13 -22.18 1.68 25.62
N PRO A 14 -21.75 1.31 26.85
CA PRO A 14 -21.02 0.06 27.09
C PRO A 14 -21.87 -1.18 26.79
N HIS A 15 -23.19 -1.11 26.98
CA HIS A 15 -24.11 -2.19 26.63
C HIS A 15 -24.20 -2.41 25.13
N LEU A 16 -24.19 -1.33 24.33
CA LEU A 16 -24.17 -1.41 22.88
C LEU A 16 -22.87 -2.03 22.38
N LEU A 17 -21.71 -1.59 22.87
CA LEU A 17 -20.42 -2.16 22.46
C LEU A 17 -20.32 -3.65 22.80
N ARG A 18 -20.82 -4.06 23.97
CA ARG A 18 -20.84 -5.47 24.35
C ARG A 18 -21.73 -6.28 23.41
N LEU A 19 -22.92 -5.77 23.06
CA LEU A 19 -23.82 -6.41 22.09
C LEU A 19 -23.15 -6.56 20.71
N LEU A 20 -22.59 -5.47 20.18
CA LEU A 20 -21.95 -5.45 18.86
C LEU A 20 -20.76 -6.41 18.78
N ARG A 21 -19.93 -6.50 19.82
CA ARG A 21 -18.82 -7.49 19.88
C ARG A 21 -19.32 -8.93 19.87
N CYS A 22 -20.49 -9.20 20.45
CA CYS A 22 -21.07 -10.54 20.44
C CYS A 22 -21.50 -10.95 19.04
N ILE A 23 -22.26 -10.11 18.35
CA ILE A 23 -22.74 -10.41 16.99
C ILE A 23 -21.62 -10.32 15.93
N ALA A 24 -20.56 -9.55 16.18
CA ALA A 24 -19.35 -9.57 15.35
C ALA A 24 -18.64 -10.94 15.35
N ALA A 25 -18.73 -11.67 16.47
CA ALA A 25 -18.13 -12.99 16.61
C ALA A 25 -18.96 -14.11 15.96
N GLY A 26 -20.19 -13.82 15.54
CA GLY A 26 -21.12 -14.75 14.91
C GLY A 26 -22.57 -14.37 15.16
N ALA A 27 -23.46 -14.86 14.31
CA ALA A 27 -24.91 -14.68 14.49
C ALA A 27 -25.38 -15.24 15.83
N ALA A 28 -26.39 -14.61 16.42
CA ALA A 28 -26.97 -15.02 17.70
C ALA A 28 -28.48 -15.13 17.57
N GLU A 29 -29.03 -16.27 17.99
CA GLU A 29 -30.47 -16.41 18.21
C GLU A 29 -30.88 -15.53 19.37
N ILE A 30 -32.05 -14.92 19.29
CA ILE A 30 -32.55 -14.03 20.34
C ILE A 30 -33.85 -14.59 20.91
N SER A 31 -34.08 -14.44 22.21
CA SER A 31 -35.40 -14.66 22.81
C SER A 31 -35.77 -13.47 23.66
N GLN A 32 -37.06 -13.15 23.73
CA GLN A 32 -37.54 -12.08 24.60
C GLN A 32 -37.95 -12.67 25.94
N GLU A 33 -37.34 -12.17 27.02
CA GLU A 33 -37.68 -12.53 28.40
C GLU A 33 -37.97 -11.25 29.17
N GLY A 34 -39.27 -10.96 29.36
CA GLY A 34 -39.72 -9.71 29.96
C GLY A 34 -39.32 -8.48 29.12
N GLY A 35 -38.64 -7.52 29.75
CA GLY A 35 -38.16 -6.29 29.10
C GLY A 35 -36.80 -6.43 28.39
N ASP A 36 -36.17 -7.58 28.50
CA ASP A 36 -34.83 -7.86 27.98
C ASP A 36 -34.86 -8.81 26.79
N ILE A 37 -33.83 -8.71 25.97
CA ILE A 37 -33.51 -9.65 24.90
C ILE A 37 -32.33 -10.49 25.34
N VAL A 38 -32.49 -11.81 25.24
CA VAL A 38 -31.50 -12.82 25.59
C VAL A 38 -30.87 -13.34 24.30
N LEU A 39 -29.55 -13.22 24.18
CA LEU A 39 -28.78 -13.73 23.05
C LEU A 39 -28.24 -15.13 23.36
N HIS A 40 -28.62 -16.09 22.53
CA HIS A 40 -28.11 -17.46 22.49
C HIS A 40 -27.13 -17.57 21.32
N ARG A 41 -25.86 -17.87 21.61
CA ARG A 41 -24.83 -18.02 20.57
C ARG A 41 -24.76 -19.47 20.15
N ALA A 42 -24.65 -19.72 18.84
CA ALA A 42 -24.53 -21.07 18.28
C ALA A 42 -23.24 -21.82 18.73
N ARG A 43 -22.24 -21.12 19.26
CA ARG A 43 -20.99 -21.73 19.76
C ARG A 43 -21.17 -22.20 21.19
N ALA A 44 -21.19 -23.52 21.38
CA ALA A 44 -21.38 -24.19 22.67
C ALA A 44 -20.35 -23.74 23.72
N GLY A 45 -20.82 -23.42 24.93
CA GLY A 45 -19.98 -23.21 26.11
C GLY A 45 -20.05 -21.83 26.79
N HIS A 46 -20.83 -20.88 26.26
CA HIS A 46 -21.02 -19.59 26.92
C HIS A 46 -22.47 -19.38 27.39
N PRO A 47 -22.67 -18.80 28.59
CA PRO A 47 -24.01 -18.49 29.07
C PRO A 47 -24.71 -17.48 28.14
N PRO A 48 -26.06 -17.54 28.07
CA PRO A 48 -26.83 -16.59 27.31
C PRO A 48 -26.62 -15.17 27.84
N LEU A 49 -26.54 -14.20 26.94
CA LEU A 49 -26.24 -12.82 27.29
C LEU A 49 -27.51 -11.97 27.26
N ARG A 50 -27.78 -11.27 28.36
CA ARG A 50 -28.94 -10.38 28.48
C ARG A 50 -28.60 -8.95 28.11
N PHE A 51 -29.50 -8.32 27.35
CA PHE A 51 -29.42 -6.93 26.95
C PHE A 51 -30.80 -6.27 27.01
N PRO A 52 -30.90 -5.00 27.42
CA PRO A 52 -32.16 -4.26 27.34
C PRO A 52 -32.70 -4.25 25.91
N ALA A 53 -34.01 -4.44 25.74
CA ALA A 53 -34.61 -4.42 24.41
C ALA A 53 -34.36 -3.10 23.66
N ALA A 54 -34.21 -1.98 24.38
CA ALA A 54 -33.83 -0.69 23.80
C ALA A 54 -32.44 -0.72 23.15
N THR A 55 -31.47 -1.45 23.70
CA THR A 55 -30.12 -1.57 23.15
C THR A 55 -30.12 -2.35 21.84
N VAL A 56 -30.89 -3.45 21.78
CA VAL A 56 -31.05 -4.24 20.55
C VAL A 56 -31.76 -3.42 19.48
N ARG A 57 -32.86 -2.74 19.84
CA ARG A 57 -33.56 -1.82 18.91
C ARG A 57 -32.65 -0.73 18.38
N LEU A 58 -31.80 -0.13 19.22
CA LEU A 58 -30.84 0.88 18.80
C LEU A 58 -29.82 0.32 17.81
N ALA A 59 -29.29 -0.89 18.06
CA ALA A 59 -28.33 -1.51 17.14
C ALA A 59 -28.94 -1.78 15.76
N VAL A 60 -30.19 -2.25 15.73
CA VAL A 60 -30.93 -2.50 14.48
C VAL A 60 -31.29 -1.19 13.77
N SER A 61 -31.86 -0.21 14.48
CA SER A 61 -32.25 1.07 13.88
C SER A 61 -31.05 1.91 13.40
N SER A 62 -29.88 1.72 14.00
CA SER A 62 -28.63 2.36 13.57
C SER A 62 -27.93 1.63 12.41
N GLY A 63 -28.51 0.53 11.90
CA GLY A 63 -27.92 -0.27 10.82
C GLY A 63 -26.63 -1.00 11.22
N LEU A 64 -26.40 -1.21 12.52
CA LEU A 64 -25.23 -1.93 13.03
C LEU A 64 -25.52 -3.42 13.19
N ALA A 65 -26.79 -3.80 13.33
CA ALA A 65 -27.23 -5.18 13.36
C ALA A 65 -28.39 -5.39 12.39
N GLU A 66 -28.46 -6.57 11.79
CA GLU A 66 -29.62 -7.00 11.01
C GLU A 66 -30.35 -8.07 11.79
N GLN A 67 -31.65 -7.89 12.03
CA GLN A 67 -32.50 -8.92 12.61
C GLN A 67 -33.25 -9.62 11.49
N ARG A 68 -33.13 -10.96 11.41
CA ARG A 68 -33.94 -11.81 10.53
C ARG A 68 -34.60 -12.86 11.40
N GLU A 69 -35.93 -12.84 11.41
CA GLU A 69 -36.73 -13.66 12.33
C GLU A 69 -36.22 -13.50 13.77
N ASN A 70 -35.75 -14.60 14.35
CA ASN A 70 -35.28 -14.71 15.71
C ASN A 70 -33.75 -14.76 15.80
N THR A 71 -33.04 -14.28 14.78
CA THR A 71 -31.57 -14.26 14.72
C THR A 71 -31.06 -12.85 14.41
N LEU A 72 -30.04 -12.44 15.17
CA LEU A 72 -29.34 -11.17 15.01
C LEU A 72 -27.98 -11.39 14.33
N PHE A 73 -27.74 -10.66 13.25
CA PHE A 73 -26.53 -10.70 12.44
C PHE A 73 -25.75 -9.38 12.54
N ALA A 74 -24.44 -9.46 12.37
CA ALA A 74 -23.62 -8.26 12.16
C ALA A 74 -23.95 -7.64 10.79
N ALA A 75 -24.30 -6.36 10.77
CA ALA A 75 -24.47 -5.62 9.53
C ALA A 75 -23.09 -5.18 8.98
N PRO A 76 -22.95 -4.91 7.66
CA PRO A 76 -21.68 -4.48 7.06
C PRO A 76 -20.96 -3.31 7.78
N PRO A 77 -21.65 -2.27 8.28
CA PRO A 77 -21.00 -1.16 8.98
C PRO A 77 -20.47 -1.47 10.39
N LEU A 78 -20.83 -2.61 10.98
CA LEU A 78 -20.54 -2.94 12.38
C LEU A 78 -19.03 -2.93 12.67
N ALA A 79 -18.24 -3.57 11.81
CA ALA A 79 -16.80 -3.71 12.03
C ALA A 79 -16.11 -2.34 12.08
N SER A 80 -16.47 -1.44 11.17
CA SER A 80 -15.97 -0.07 11.15
C SER A 80 -16.42 0.70 12.39
N TYR A 81 -17.68 0.55 12.82
CA TYR A 81 -18.17 1.19 14.05
C TYR A 81 -17.38 0.73 15.28
N LEU A 82 -17.15 -0.58 15.45
CA LEU A 82 -16.37 -1.13 16.56
C LEU A 82 -14.93 -0.60 16.56
N LYS A 83 -14.28 -0.57 15.39
CA LYS A 83 -12.94 0.03 15.26
C LYS A 83 -12.95 1.46 15.76
N ARG A 84 -13.92 2.28 15.33
CA ARG A 84 -14.04 3.68 15.76
C ARG A 84 -14.28 3.84 17.27
N ALA A 85 -15.12 2.99 17.85
CA ALA A 85 -15.49 3.08 19.26
C ALA A 85 -14.38 2.57 20.22
N MET A 86 -13.38 1.84 19.71
CA MET A 86 -12.25 1.34 20.49
C MET A 86 -11.04 2.29 20.49
N VAL A 87 -11.01 3.31 19.63
CA VAL A 87 -9.94 4.31 19.62
C VAL A 87 -10.19 5.32 20.74
N LYS A 88 -9.20 5.51 21.61
CA LYS A 88 -9.27 6.49 22.72
C LYS A 88 -9.15 7.94 22.24
N ASP A 89 -8.49 8.15 21.10
CA ASP A 89 -8.23 9.47 20.52
C ASP A 89 -9.04 9.71 19.25
N ARG A 90 -9.91 10.74 19.24
CA ARG A 90 -10.92 10.93 18.19
C ARG A 90 -10.32 11.28 16.83
N ASP A 91 -9.12 11.83 16.81
CA ASP A 91 -8.44 12.31 15.60
C ASP A 91 -7.81 11.16 14.78
N GLU A 92 -7.62 9.98 15.38
CA GLU A 92 -7.07 8.80 14.70
C GLU A 92 -8.15 7.84 14.15
N VAL A 93 -9.39 8.00 14.61
CA VAL A 93 -10.56 7.14 14.34
C VAL A 93 -10.80 6.91 12.85
N PHE A 94 -10.71 7.97 12.04
CA PHE A 94 -10.97 7.90 10.60
C PHE A 94 -9.74 7.39 9.82
N GLN A 95 -8.53 7.57 10.35
CA GLN A 95 -7.31 7.14 9.67
C GLN A 95 -7.06 5.64 9.87
N GLU A 96 -7.31 5.11 11.06
CA GLU A 96 -7.11 3.69 11.39
C GLU A 96 -8.05 2.74 10.62
N GLN A 97 -9.16 3.21 10.04
CA GLN A 97 -10.00 2.36 9.17
C GLN A 97 -9.41 2.17 7.77
N HIS A 98 -8.52 3.07 7.33
CA HIS A 98 -7.90 3.06 5.98
C HIS A 98 -6.42 2.64 6.01
N ARG A 99 -5.81 2.56 7.18
CA ARG A 99 -4.43 2.13 7.38
C ARG A 99 -4.34 0.62 7.62
N ASP A 100 -3.36 -0.02 6.99
CA ASP A 100 -2.93 -1.40 7.28
C ASP A 100 -1.62 -1.31 8.09
N MET A 101 -1.71 -1.11 9.41
CA MET A 101 -0.55 -0.79 10.25
C MET A 101 0.20 -2.06 10.68
N GLN A 102 1.49 -2.14 10.35
CA GLN A 102 2.41 -3.17 10.81
C GLN A 102 3.54 -2.54 11.63
N THR A 103 3.93 -3.19 12.74
CA THR A 103 5.13 -2.79 13.49
C THR A 103 6.37 -3.25 12.74
N VAL A 104 7.27 -2.32 12.42
CA VAL A 104 8.57 -2.57 11.80
C VAL A 104 9.68 -2.05 12.71
N VAL A 105 10.88 -2.62 12.59
CA VAL A 105 12.07 -2.11 13.28
C VAL A 105 12.83 -1.22 12.32
N VAL A 106 13.15 0.00 12.74
CA VAL A 106 13.90 0.98 11.96
C VAL A 106 15.16 1.34 12.72
N ASP A 107 16.29 1.41 12.03
CA ASP A 107 17.53 1.94 12.59
C ASP A 107 17.48 3.47 12.52
N VAL A 108 17.56 4.13 13.68
CA VAL A 108 17.68 5.59 13.81
C VAL A 108 18.81 5.87 14.77
N ASP A 109 19.81 6.64 14.32
CA ASP A 109 21.00 7.00 15.09
C ASP A 109 21.69 5.77 15.73
N ASP A 110 21.91 4.71 14.94
CA ASP A 110 22.48 3.41 15.36
C ASP A 110 21.67 2.63 16.41
N ALA A 111 20.43 3.04 16.69
CA ALA A 111 19.50 2.33 17.56
C ALA A 111 18.31 1.74 16.79
N LYS A 112 18.03 0.45 17.05
CA LYS A 112 16.82 -0.23 16.54
C LYS A 112 15.61 0.20 17.35
N GLN A 113 14.69 0.91 16.72
CA GLN A 113 13.44 1.33 17.34
C GLN A 113 12.20 0.74 16.64
N PRO A 114 11.18 0.29 17.40
CA PRO A 114 9.91 -0.14 16.83
C PRO A 114 9.13 1.09 16.33
N ALA A 115 8.72 1.06 15.07
CA ALA A 115 7.86 2.05 14.45
C ALA A 115 6.60 1.39 13.85
N ARG A 116 5.51 2.15 13.73
CA ARG A 116 4.31 1.69 13.02
C ARG A 116 4.39 2.14 11.56
N ARG A 117 4.37 1.21 10.61
CA ARG A 117 4.33 1.47 9.17
C ARG A 117 2.96 1.10 8.61
N ASN A 118 2.33 2.01 7.86
CA ASN A 118 1.16 1.67 7.07
C ASN A 118 1.59 0.96 5.78
N LEU A 119 1.14 -0.26 5.58
CA LEU A 119 1.42 -1.06 4.38
C LEU A 119 0.70 -0.48 3.14
N ASN A 120 -0.39 0.26 3.34
CA ASN A 120 -1.09 0.96 2.25
C ASN A 120 -0.42 2.28 1.83
N THR A 121 0.77 2.60 2.35
CA THR A 121 1.49 3.84 1.99
C THR A 121 2.20 3.77 0.65
N SER A 122 2.36 2.59 0.05
CA SER A 122 3.00 2.46 -1.27
C SER A 122 2.07 1.74 -2.26
N PRO A 123 1.93 2.23 -3.50
CA PRO A 123 1.21 1.53 -4.57
C PRO A 123 1.83 0.15 -4.85
N LEU A 124 3.14 -0.03 -4.57
CA LEU A 124 3.85 -1.28 -4.78
C LEU A 124 3.40 -2.40 -3.84
N THR A 125 2.76 -2.07 -2.72
CA THR A 125 2.19 -3.07 -1.80
C THR A 125 1.02 -3.85 -2.43
N SER A 126 0.26 -3.23 -3.34
CA SER A 126 -0.83 -3.92 -4.02
C SER A 126 -0.30 -4.94 -5.03
N VAL A 127 0.70 -4.55 -5.82
CA VAL A 127 1.32 -5.41 -6.84
C VAL A 127 2.23 -6.47 -6.25
N SER A 128 2.80 -6.26 -5.05
CA SER A 128 3.61 -7.28 -4.36
C SER A 128 2.82 -8.53 -3.97
N ARG A 129 1.49 -8.42 -3.83
CA ARG A 129 0.58 -9.53 -3.55
C ARG A 129 0.25 -10.36 -4.79
N LEU A 130 0.61 -9.89 -5.99
CA LEU A 130 0.33 -10.60 -7.23
C LEU A 130 1.18 -11.86 -7.36
N LYS A 131 0.52 -12.95 -7.74
CA LYS A 131 1.16 -14.26 -7.96
C LYS A 131 1.11 -14.67 -9.43
N GLU A 132 2.05 -15.53 -9.80
CA GLU A 132 2.02 -16.30 -11.03
C GLU A 132 1.07 -17.51 -10.92
N ARG A 133 0.86 -18.20 -12.04
CA ARG A 133 -0.01 -19.38 -12.11
C ARG A 133 0.46 -20.51 -11.19
N ASP A 134 1.76 -20.61 -11.00
CA ASP A 134 2.42 -21.57 -10.11
C ASP A 134 2.39 -21.16 -8.62
N GLY A 135 1.83 -19.99 -8.30
CA GLY A 135 1.75 -19.45 -6.95
C GLY A 135 3.00 -18.69 -6.48
N THR A 136 4.04 -18.57 -7.31
CA THR A 136 5.23 -17.76 -7.02
C THR A 136 4.90 -16.26 -7.07
N VAL A 137 5.73 -15.43 -6.44
CA VAL A 137 5.54 -13.97 -6.47
C VAL A 137 5.82 -13.45 -7.88
N PHE A 138 4.91 -12.64 -8.42
CA PHE A 138 5.06 -12.11 -9.77
C PHE A 138 6.15 -11.04 -9.87
N PHE A 139 6.30 -10.24 -8.80
CA PHE A 139 7.35 -9.23 -8.68
C PHE A 139 8.39 -9.69 -7.66
N PRO A 140 9.64 -9.89 -8.08
CA PRO A 140 10.76 -10.14 -7.17
C PRO A 140 10.97 -9.01 -6.15
N ALA A 141 11.47 -9.34 -4.97
CA ALA A 141 11.64 -8.37 -3.87
C ALA A 141 12.64 -7.24 -4.21
N ASP A 142 13.70 -7.55 -4.94
CA ASP A 142 14.68 -6.59 -5.45
C ASP A 142 14.06 -5.61 -6.46
N ALA A 143 13.18 -6.10 -7.34
CA ALA A 143 12.42 -5.27 -8.28
C ALA A 143 11.48 -4.29 -7.56
N LEU A 144 10.80 -4.76 -6.50
CA LEU A 144 9.96 -3.89 -5.67
C LEU A 144 10.79 -2.85 -4.91
N ALA A 145 11.90 -3.25 -4.30
CA ALA A 145 12.82 -2.34 -3.61
C ALA A 145 13.42 -1.28 -4.56
N ALA A 146 13.69 -1.67 -5.80
CA ALA A 146 14.14 -0.76 -6.85
C ALA A 146 13.07 0.31 -7.16
N GLY A 147 11.80 -0.09 -7.28
CA GLY A 147 10.67 0.83 -7.46
C GLY A 147 10.51 1.82 -6.30
N GLU A 148 10.58 1.34 -5.06
CA GLU A 148 10.55 2.18 -3.85
C GLU A 148 11.70 3.19 -3.84
N ARG A 149 12.91 2.77 -4.23
CA ARG A 149 14.09 3.66 -4.31
C ARG A 149 13.90 4.76 -5.36
N LEU A 150 13.33 4.42 -6.52
CA LEU A 150 12.99 5.41 -7.56
C LEU A 150 11.99 6.45 -7.03
N ALA A 151 10.91 6.00 -6.37
CA ALA A 151 9.92 6.88 -5.75
C ALA A 151 10.55 7.80 -4.69
N ALA A 152 11.42 7.25 -3.82
CA ALA A 152 12.13 8.03 -2.81
C ALA A 152 13.00 9.15 -3.43
N ASP A 153 13.67 8.88 -4.55
CA ASP A 153 14.46 9.89 -5.26
C ASP A 153 13.60 10.91 -5.99
N PHE A 154 12.46 10.50 -6.53
CA PHE A 154 11.47 11.40 -7.11
C PHE A 154 10.96 12.43 -6.08
N HIS A 155 10.59 11.96 -4.88
CA HIS A 155 10.12 12.82 -3.79
C HIS A 155 11.24 13.70 -3.23
N ARG A 156 12.43 13.13 -2.96
CA ARG A 156 13.59 13.89 -2.47
C ARG A 156 14.08 14.92 -3.49
N GLY A 157 13.90 14.64 -4.78
CA GLY A 157 14.20 15.58 -5.87
C GLY A 157 13.13 16.66 -6.05
N HIS A 158 12.04 16.67 -5.28
CA HIS A 158 10.90 17.58 -5.46
C HIS A 158 10.40 17.60 -6.93
N LEU A 159 10.29 16.43 -7.56
CA LEU A 159 9.85 16.29 -8.95
C LEU A 159 8.32 16.23 -9.10
N ASN A 160 7.59 16.20 -7.99
CA ASN A 160 6.12 16.20 -7.98
C ASN A 160 5.57 17.57 -8.45
N PRO A 161 4.61 17.63 -9.39
CA PRO A 161 3.96 18.86 -9.80
C PRO A 161 3.40 19.65 -8.61
N LYS A 162 3.76 20.93 -8.50
CA LYS A 162 3.18 21.83 -7.49
C LYS A 162 1.85 22.38 -8.01
N VAL A 163 0.73 21.81 -7.54
CA VAL A 163 -0.64 22.21 -7.97
C VAL A 163 -1.26 23.23 -7.00
N THR A 164 -0.73 23.39 -5.79
CA THR A 164 -1.28 24.28 -4.76
C THR A 164 -0.46 25.56 -4.59
N ALA A 165 -1.14 26.65 -4.24
CA ALA A 165 -0.49 27.90 -3.84
C ALA A 165 0.41 27.68 -2.61
N THR A 166 1.61 28.27 -2.64
CA THR A 166 2.54 28.26 -1.50
C THR A 166 2.16 29.38 -0.54
N TRP A 167 1.74 29.03 0.67
CA TRP A 167 1.32 29.99 1.71
C TRP A 167 2.40 30.27 2.77
N GLU A 168 3.62 29.76 2.58
CA GLU A 168 4.74 30.12 3.44
C GLU A 168 5.07 31.61 3.29
N PRO A 169 5.23 32.36 4.41
CA PRO A 169 5.72 33.71 4.34
C PRO A 169 7.10 33.66 3.70
N ARG A 170 7.26 34.32 2.54
CA ARG A 170 8.57 34.58 1.95
C ARG A 170 9.31 35.52 2.89
N VAL A 171 9.96 34.98 3.92
CA VAL A 171 10.83 35.74 4.80
C VAL A 171 12.03 36.15 3.95
N ALA A 172 11.99 37.36 3.43
CA ALA A 172 13.06 37.95 2.61
C ALA A 172 14.36 38.20 3.40
N SER A 173 14.39 37.91 4.70
CA SER A 173 15.59 38.04 5.52
C SER A 173 16.26 36.69 5.74
N ARG A 174 17.37 36.46 5.01
CA ARG A 174 18.39 35.52 5.49
C ARG A 174 18.87 36.01 6.86
N THR A 175 18.71 35.21 7.90
CA THR A 175 19.36 35.50 9.19
C THR A 175 20.86 35.29 8.97
N LYS A 176 21.65 36.35 9.13
CA LYS A 176 23.11 36.34 9.00
C LYS A 176 23.69 35.35 10.04
N GLY A 177 24.05 34.14 9.61
CA GLY A 177 24.61 33.10 10.49
C GLY A 177 24.08 31.68 10.26
N GLU A 178 23.05 31.48 9.44
CA GLU A 178 22.57 30.13 9.09
C GLU A 178 23.50 29.50 8.06
N ALA A 179 24.47 28.71 8.54
CA ALA A 179 25.40 27.96 7.71
C ALA A 179 24.75 26.63 7.25
N GLY A 180 24.89 26.30 5.96
CA GLY A 180 24.69 24.94 5.44
C GLY A 180 23.27 24.53 5.10
N GLY A 181 22.31 24.64 6.02
CA GLY A 181 21.03 23.90 5.92
C GLY A 181 20.26 24.01 4.59
N ALA A 182 20.01 25.24 4.11
CA ALA A 182 19.29 25.44 2.85
C ALA A 182 20.11 25.03 1.60
N LEU A 183 21.43 25.20 1.64
CA LEU A 183 22.32 24.80 0.54
C LEU A 183 22.45 23.28 0.47
N ASP A 184 22.62 22.62 1.62
CA ASP A 184 22.72 21.17 1.74
C ASP A 184 21.40 20.48 1.32
N LEU A 185 20.25 21.09 1.67
CA LEU A 185 18.92 20.68 1.18
C LEU A 185 18.84 20.75 -0.35
N THR A 186 19.35 21.84 -0.96
CA THR A 186 19.36 21.97 -2.43
C THR A 186 20.32 20.99 -3.11
N GLU A 187 21.48 20.72 -2.52
CA GLU A 187 22.44 19.76 -3.04
C GLU A 187 21.89 18.33 -2.99
N ALA A 188 21.29 17.94 -1.85
CA ALA A 188 20.64 16.64 -1.70
C ALA A 188 19.50 16.44 -2.70
N ALA A 189 18.71 17.48 -2.97
CA ALA A 189 17.67 17.46 -3.98
C ALA A 189 18.25 17.32 -5.41
N MET A 190 19.32 18.04 -5.74
CA MET A 190 19.99 17.91 -7.04
C MET A 190 20.59 16.51 -7.22
N ALA A 191 21.23 15.95 -6.20
CA ALA A 191 21.77 14.60 -6.23
C ALA A 191 20.67 13.54 -6.41
N ALA A 192 19.50 13.74 -5.80
CA ALA A 192 18.32 12.88 -5.99
C ALA A 192 17.80 12.95 -7.43
N ARG A 193 17.67 14.16 -8.00
CA ARG A 193 17.28 14.35 -9.42
C ARG A 193 18.24 13.67 -10.39
N ALA A 194 19.55 13.78 -10.15
CA ALA A 194 20.55 13.13 -10.98
C ALA A 194 20.44 11.60 -10.90
N ARG A 195 20.21 11.03 -9.71
CA ARG A 195 19.98 9.57 -9.54
C ARG A 195 18.69 9.13 -10.22
N PHE A 196 17.61 9.90 -10.08
CA PHE A 196 16.34 9.64 -10.76
C PHE A 196 16.48 9.64 -12.28
N SER A 197 17.16 10.65 -12.86
CA SER A 197 17.39 10.72 -14.31
C SER A 197 18.15 9.50 -14.82
N ARG A 198 19.26 9.13 -14.17
CA ARG A 198 20.04 7.95 -14.56
C ARG A 198 19.24 6.65 -14.48
N ALA A 199 18.37 6.53 -13.48
CA ALA A 199 17.49 5.38 -13.34
C ALA A 199 16.42 5.32 -14.44
N ALA A 200 15.84 6.47 -14.82
CA ALA A 200 14.91 6.57 -15.94
C ALA A 200 15.60 6.23 -17.28
N ASP A 201 16.80 6.77 -17.51
CA ASP A 201 17.60 6.49 -18.70
C ASP A 201 17.96 5.00 -18.82
N ALA A 202 18.29 4.36 -17.70
CA ALA A 202 18.62 2.93 -17.67
C ALA A 202 17.44 2.00 -17.99
N MET A 203 16.20 2.42 -17.70
CA MET A 203 15.00 1.71 -18.14
C MET A 203 14.68 1.98 -19.62
N GLY A 204 15.09 3.13 -20.14
CA GLY A 204 14.82 3.58 -21.51
C GLY A 204 13.45 4.24 -21.67
N PRO A 205 13.20 4.88 -22.82
CA PRO A 205 11.98 5.67 -23.07
C PRO A 205 10.70 4.83 -23.04
N GLU A 206 10.77 3.57 -23.46
CA GLU A 206 9.59 2.68 -23.56
C GLU A 206 9.08 2.22 -22.19
N LEU A 207 9.98 2.03 -21.22
CA LEU A 207 9.67 1.42 -19.92
C LEU A 207 9.66 2.42 -18.76
N SER A 208 10.44 3.50 -18.84
CA SER A 208 10.53 4.49 -17.76
C SER A 208 9.17 5.11 -17.42
N GLY A 209 8.34 5.37 -18.43
CA GLY A 209 7.03 5.97 -18.26
C GLY A 209 6.10 5.18 -17.32
N VAL A 210 5.97 3.86 -17.51
CA VAL A 210 5.09 3.03 -16.65
C VAL A 210 5.63 2.91 -15.23
N ALA A 211 6.95 2.82 -15.06
CA ALA A 211 7.54 2.79 -13.73
C ALA A 211 7.29 4.12 -12.97
N ILE A 212 7.40 5.26 -13.65
CA ILE A 212 7.15 6.58 -13.06
C ILE A 212 5.66 6.73 -12.71
N ASP A 213 4.75 6.37 -13.62
CA ASP A 213 3.30 6.44 -13.37
C ASP A 213 2.88 5.64 -12.13
N VAL A 214 3.39 4.41 -12.00
CA VAL A 214 2.98 3.53 -10.90
C VAL A 214 3.76 3.82 -9.62
N CYS A 215 5.08 4.00 -9.68
CA CYS A 215 5.89 4.13 -8.46
C CYS A 215 5.90 5.57 -7.92
N CYS A 216 5.86 6.59 -8.77
CA CYS A 216 6.02 8.00 -8.36
C CYS A 216 4.69 8.76 -8.31
N PHE A 217 3.80 8.49 -9.27
CA PHE A 217 2.45 9.09 -9.30
C PHE A 217 1.36 8.17 -8.72
N GLU A 218 1.74 6.99 -8.23
CA GLU A 218 0.87 6.05 -7.52
C GLU A 218 -0.40 5.65 -8.31
N LYS A 219 -0.33 5.67 -9.64
CA LYS A 219 -1.45 5.29 -10.51
C LYS A 219 -1.68 3.79 -10.45
N GLY A 220 -2.95 3.38 -10.38
CA GLY A 220 -3.34 1.98 -10.57
C GLY A 220 -3.10 1.51 -12.01
N LEU A 221 -2.81 0.21 -12.19
CA LEU A 221 -2.48 -0.37 -13.49
C LEU A 221 -3.55 -0.10 -14.57
N GLU A 222 -4.84 -0.22 -14.21
CA GLU A 222 -5.96 0.05 -15.13
C GLU A 222 -6.01 1.53 -15.58
N THR A 223 -5.65 2.45 -14.70
CA THR A 223 -5.54 3.88 -15.05
C THR A 223 -4.40 4.12 -16.01
N VAL A 224 -3.25 3.48 -15.79
CA VAL A 224 -2.12 3.56 -16.73
C VAL A 224 -2.51 3.03 -18.10
N GLU A 225 -3.20 1.88 -18.17
CA GLU A 225 -3.67 1.30 -19.43
C GLU A 225 -4.61 2.26 -20.18
N ARG A 226 -5.57 2.85 -19.47
CA ARG A 226 -6.51 3.82 -20.05
C ARG A 226 -5.81 5.09 -20.53
N GLU A 227 -4.94 5.70 -19.74
CA GLU A 227 -4.26 6.95 -20.10
C GLU A 227 -3.29 6.77 -21.26
N ARG A 228 -2.62 5.62 -21.33
CA ARG A 228 -1.66 5.30 -22.39
C ARG A 228 -2.28 4.61 -23.61
N GLN A 229 -3.61 4.40 -23.61
CA GLN A 229 -4.33 3.68 -24.66
C GLN A 229 -3.73 2.29 -24.94
N TRP A 230 -3.28 1.62 -23.88
CA TRP A 230 -2.73 0.27 -23.99
C TRP A 230 -3.84 -0.79 -23.94
N PRO A 231 -3.62 -1.96 -24.57
CA PRO A 231 -4.53 -3.09 -24.43
C PRO A 231 -4.69 -3.49 -22.95
N ALA A 232 -5.87 -4.00 -22.60
CA ALA A 232 -6.14 -4.45 -21.24
C ALA A 232 -5.12 -5.51 -20.78
N ARG A 233 -4.73 -5.44 -19.50
CA ARG A 233 -3.78 -6.36 -18.82
C ARG A 233 -2.33 -6.30 -19.33
N SER A 234 -1.96 -5.27 -20.09
CA SER A 234 -0.59 -5.09 -20.59
C SER A 234 0.33 -4.42 -19.55
N ALA A 235 -0.19 -3.52 -18.71
CA ALA A 235 0.62 -2.72 -17.81
C ALA A 235 1.36 -3.57 -16.77
N LYS A 236 0.75 -4.68 -16.32
CA LYS A 236 1.38 -5.62 -15.38
C LYS A 236 2.72 -6.14 -15.91
N LEU A 237 2.79 -6.54 -17.17
CA LEU A 237 4.00 -7.12 -17.76
C LEU A 237 5.06 -6.04 -18.04
N LEU A 238 4.64 -4.89 -18.56
CA LEU A 238 5.52 -3.76 -18.83
C LEU A 238 6.13 -3.19 -17.54
N LEU A 239 5.33 -3.07 -16.48
CA LEU A 239 5.83 -2.67 -15.17
C LEU A 239 6.88 -3.66 -14.65
N ARG A 240 6.66 -4.98 -14.80
CA ARG A 240 7.65 -5.99 -14.40
C ARG A 240 8.95 -5.83 -15.18
N ALA A 241 8.88 -5.64 -16.49
CA ALA A 241 10.07 -5.41 -17.32
C ALA A 241 10.84 -4.15 -16.87
N ALA A 242 10.11 -3.06 -16.59
CA ALA A 242 10.68 -1.80 -16.11
C ALA A 242 11.38 -1.98 -14.75
N LEU A 243 10.71 -2.60 -13.77
CA LEU A 243 11.28 -2.82 -12.43
C LEU A 243 12.47 -3.79 -12.43
N LEU A 244 12.47 -4.80 -13.31
CA LEU A 244 13.63 -5.68 -13.49
C LEU A 244 14.82 -4.95 -14.12
N ALA A 245 14.57 -4.04 -15.08
CA ALA A 245 15.63 -3.19 -15.64
C ALA A 245 16.20 -2.25 -14.57
N LEU A 246 15.33 -1.67 -13.76
CA LEU A 246 15.69 -0.80 -12.65
C LEU A 246 16.47 -1.53 -11.54
N ALA A 247 16.10 -2.76 -11.21
CA ALA A 247 16.85 -3.60 -10.27
C ALA A 247 18.29 -3.83 -10.75
N ARG A 248 18.48 -4.13 -12.03
CA ARG A 248 19.82 -4.24 -12.64
C ARG A 248 20.59 -2.92 -12.61
N HIS A 249 19.92 -1.78 -12.72
CA HIS A 249 20.59 -0.48 -12.60
C HIS A 249 21.13 -0.25 -11.18
N TYR A 250 20.34 -0.58 -10.14
CA TYR A 250 20.75 -0.36 -8.75
C TYR A 250 21.70 -1.42 -8.19
N ALA A 251 21.58 -2.64 -8.68
CA ALA A 251 22.45 -3.76 -8.35
C ALA A 251 22.90 -4.45 -9.65
N PRO A 252 23.90 -3.88 -10.35
CA PRO A 252 24.43 -4.49 -11.56
C PRO A 252 24.86 -5.94 -11.28
N PRO A 253 24.36 -6.92 -12.04
CA PRO A 253 24.79 -8.31 -11.85
C PRO A 253 26.28 -8.42 -12.12
N ALA A 254 26.95 -9.34 -11.44
CA ALA A 254 28.36 -9.65 -11.70
C ALA A 254 28.54 -9.87 -13.21
N VAL A 255 29.57 -9.25 -13.78
CA VAL A 255 29.88 -9.33 -15.22
C VAL A 255 30.02 -10.81 -15.57
N ARG A 256 29.01 -11.38 -16.24
CA ARG A 256 29.10 -12.75 -16.75
C ARG A 256 30.18 -12.74 -17.81
N ALA A 257 31.26 -13.51 -17.59
CA ALA A 257 32.26 -13.74 -18.62
C ALA A 257 31.53 -14.27 -19.87
N ARG A 258 31.55 -13.44 -20.94
CA ARG A 258 31.01 -13.69 -22.29
C ARG A 258 30.03 -14.87 -22.36
N GLY A 259 28.74 -14.58 -22.17
CA GLY A 259 27.68 -15.56 -22.38
C GLY A 259 27.77 -16.14 -23.80
N ASN A 260 27.55 -17.45 -23.90
CA ASN A 260 27.44 -18.18 -25.16
C ASN A 260 26.78 -17.31 -26.22
N ASN A 261 27.48 -17.09 -27.33
CA ASN A 261 26.86 -16.59 -28.54
C ASN A 261 25.62 -17.48 -28.77
N HIS A 262 24.44 -16.87 -28.79
CA HIS A 262 23.23 -17.55 -29.24
C HIS A 262 23.48 -17.90 -30.71
N HIS A 263 23.92 -19.14 -30.94
CA HIS A 263 24.13 -19.68 -32.26
C HIS A 263 22.76 -19.98 -32.84
N TRP A 264 22.34 -19.16 -33.80
CA TRP A 264 21.15 -19.44 -34.58
C TRP A 264 21.55 -20.32 -35.77
N GLY A 265 21.33 -21.62 -35.62
CA GLY A 265 21.66 -22.64 -36.61
C GLY A 265 21.40 -24.01 -36.04
N ASP A 266 20.90 -24.93 -36.86
CA ASP A 266 20.91 -26.35 -36.51
C ASP A 266 22.36 -26.85 -36.51
N ALA A 267 22.66 -27.95 -35.81
CA ALA A 267 24.05 -28.44 -35.64
C ALA A 267 24.81 -28.59 -36.98
N ASP A 268 24.07 -28.83 -38.07
CA ASP A 268 24.58 -29.12 -39.40
C ASP A 268 24.31 -28.00 -40.42
N TYR A 269 23.97 -26.77 -39.99
CA TYR A 269 23.65 -25.67 -40.91
C TYR A 269 24.82 -25.28 -41.84
N ARG A 270 26.07 -25.56 -41.44
CA ARG A 270 27.25 -25.24 -42.26
C ARG A 270 27.52 -26.38 -43.25
N PRO A 271 27.36 -26.17 -44.57
CA PRO A 271 27.65 -27.20 -45.55
C PRO A 271 29.12 -27.60 -45.49
N SER A 272 29.39 -28.91 -45.41
CA SER A 272 30.75 -29.44 -45.50
C SER A 272 31.31 -29.15 -46.88
N MET A 273 32.25 -28.20 -46.97
CA MET A 273 33.00 -27.99 -48.20
C MET A 273 33.93 -29.19 -48.39
N THR A 274 33.50 -30.15 -49.20
CA THR A 274 34.38 -31.18 -49.74
C THR A 274 35.48 -30.46 -50.50
N THR A 275 36.67 -30.41 -49.92
CA THR A 275 37.85 -29.88 -50.60
C THR A 275 38.15 -30.84 -51.75
N ALA A 276 37.82 -30.44 -52.98
CA ALA A 276 38.20 -31.19 -54.16
C ALA A 276 39.72 -31.22 -54.21
N VAL A 277 40.30 -32.38 -53.90
CA VAL A 277 41.69 -32.67 -54.16
C VAL A 277 41.85 -32.74 -55.67
N THR A 278 42.46 -31.70 -56.26
CA THR A 278 42.91 -31.72 -57.64
C THR A 278 43.98 -32.80 -57.78
N ALA A 279 43.64 -33.90 -58.44
CA ALA A 279 44.61 -34.91 -58.85
C ALA A 279 44.98 -34.67 -60.32
N GLY A 280 46.28 -34.46 -60.56
CA GLY A 280 46.96 -34.72 -61.84
C GLY A 280 46.75 -33.71 -62.95
#